data_AF-A0ABD7BUX9-F1
#
_entry.id   AF-A0ABD7BUX9-F1
#
_cell.length_a   1.000
_cell.length_b   1.000
_cell.length_c   1.000
_cell.angle_alpha   90.00
_cell.angle_beta   90.00
_cell.angle_gamma   90.00
#
_symmetry.space_group_name_H-M   'P 1'
#
loop_
_entity.id
_entity.type
_entity.pdbx_description
1 polymer ?
#
loop_
_entity_poly.entity_id
_entity_poly.type
_entity_poly.pdbx_seq_one_letter_code
_entity_poly.pdbx_strand_id
1 'polypeptide(L)'
;MTYSIVQALLVGLWAAFCFAGQQWGIYTNRALFISFGIGLILGDLQTAVVFGATAELAFMGFGVGPGGSTPPNPLGPGVVGTIMAISISGLKPAAALSLSYPFAILIPFVITFIFSVNANNLAWSRKAIEEGKYRKFHFLANTTLLGFILFAFCFGFAATLSTSALKVFVQAIPQWLISGLTVAGGLLPAVGFALIMSKMAKKEYIPALILGYVCVAYLKMPVIGLAFAGAVLAFNNYYNGRRADKNKGGSTSTNDLGSDGDEGGIEDGI
;
A
#
# COMPACT_ATOMS: atom_id res chain seq x y z
N MET A 1 1.50 29.16 8.42
CA MET A 1 2.76 28.67 7.85
C MET A 1 2.55 28.54 6.36
N THR A 2 3.08 29.49 5.62
CA THR A 2 3.22 29.43 4.16
C THR A 2 4.59 28.78 3.89
N TYR A 3 4.61 27.68 3.16
CA TYR A 3 5.86 27.00 2.81
C TYR A 3 6.56 27.71 1.65
N SER A 4 7.89 27.62 1.63
CA SER A 4 8.70 28.17 0.53
C SER A 4 8.44 27.41 -0.78
N ILE A 5 8.58 28.09 -1.91
CA ILE A 5 8.55 27.48 -3.24
C ILE A 5 9.58 26.34 -3.35
N VAL A 6 10.73 26.50 -2.71
CA VAL A 6 11.77 25.46 -2.68
C VAL A 6 11.27 24.21 -1.96
N GLN A 7 10.56 24.37 -0.83
CA GLN A 7 9.96 23.23 -0.13
C GLN A 7 8.87 22.56 -0.96
N ALA A 8 8.04 23.34 -1.66
CA ALA A 8 7.02 22.79 -2.55
C ALA A 8 7.63 21.98 -3.71
N LEU A 9 8.72 22.46 -4.30
CA LEU A 9 9.47 21.73 -5.34
C LEU A 9 10.04 20.42 -4.80
N LEU A 10 10.66 20.45 -3.61
CA LEU A 10 11.22 19.25 -2.99
C LEU A 10 10.14 18.23 -2.63
N VAL A 11 8.99 18.66 -2.11
CA VAL A 11 7.85 17.77 -1.82
C VAL A 11 7.30 17.17 -3.12
N GLY A 12 7.18 17.97 -4.19
CA GLY A 12 6.78 17.47 -5.51
C GLY A 12 7.74 16.40 -6.04
N LEU A 13 9.05 16.65 -6.00
CA LEU A 13 10.06 15.67 -6.43
C LEU A 13 10.04 14.40 -5.58
N TRP A 14 9.86 14.53 -4.26
CA TRP A 14 9.74 13.39 -3.36
C TRP A 14 8.49 12.56 -3.65
N ALA A 15 7.33 13.20 -3.85
CA ALA A 15 6.09 12.53 -4.22
C ALA A 15 6.24 11.80 -5.57
N ALA A 16 6.89 12.45 -6.55
CA ALA A 16 7.17 11.85 -7.86
C ALA A 16 8.06 10.60 -7.75
N PHE A 17 9.14 10.67 -6.96
CA PHE A 17 9.99 9.53 -6.68
C PHE A 17 9.22 8.39 -6.01
N CYS A 18 8.45 8.69 -4.96
CA CYS A 18 7.70 7.67 -4.22
C CYS A 18 6.68 6.97 -5.11
N PHE A 19 5.97 7.71 -5.95
CA PHE A 19 4.95 7.18 -6.84
C PHE A 19 5.54 6.42 -8.03
N ALA A 20 6.63 6.90 -8.62
CA ALA A 20 7.38 6.19 -9.65
C ALA A 20 7.90 4.84 -9.14
N GLY A 21 8.33 4.79 -7.88
CA GLY A 21 8.82 3.55 -7.28
C GLY A 21 7.77 2.46 -7.10
N GLN A 22 6.47 2.78 -7.24
CA GLN A 22 5.43 1.75 -7.40
C GLN A 22 5.64 0.91 -8.67
N GLN A 23 6.08 1.54 -9.78
CA GLN A 23 6.34 0.85 -11.05
C GLN A 23 7.71 0.14 -11.06
N TRP A 24 8.68 0.69 -10.32
CA TRP A 24 10.01 0.07 -10.20
C TRP A 24 10.06 -1.09 -9.19
N GLY A 25 8.97 -1.36 -8.46
CA GLY A 25 8.94 -2.44 -7.47
C GLY A 25 9.76 -2.16 -6.20
N ILE A 26 10.14 -0.90 -5.95
CA ILE A 26 10.93 -0.51 -4.78
C ILE A 26 10.07 -0.24 -3.52
N TYR A 27 8.74 -0.38 -3.63
CA TYR A 27 7.78 -0.20 -2.53
C TYR A 27 7.84 1.15 -1.80
N THR A 28 8.25 2.21 -2.50
CA THR A 28 8.30 3.57 -1.93
C THR A 28 6.95 4.26 -1.86
N ASN A 29 5.92 3.78 -2.56
CA ASN A 29 4.55 4.30 -2.48
C ASN A 29 3.83 3.77 -1.22
N ARG A 30 4.41 4.04 -0.06
CA ARG A 30 3.93 3.65 1.27
C ARG A 30 3.72 4.89 2.10
N ALA A 31 2.62 4.97 2.84
CA ALA A 31 2.26 6.19 3.56
C ALA A 31 3.37 6.59 4.54
N LEU A 32 3.96 5.61 5.23
CA LEU A 32 5.09 5.86 6.14
C LEU A 32 6.30 6.49 5.44
N PHE A 33 6.69 5.96 4.28
CA PHE A 33 7.87 6.40 3.55
C PHE A 33 7.67 7.79 2.92
N ILE A 34 6.47 8.04 2.39
CA ILE A 34 6.09 9.35 1.84
C ILE A 34 6.10 10.38 2.95
N SER A 35 5.43 10.10 4.07
CA SER A 35 5.36 10.99 5.22
C SER A 35 6.75 11.29 5.79
N PHE A 36 7.64 10.30 5.88
CA PHE A 36 9.02 10.47 6.35
C PHE A 36 9.77 11.55 5.56
N GLY A 37 9.79 11.45 4.22
CA GLY A 37 10.52 12.43 3.41
C GLY A 37 9.88 13.82 3.41
N ILE A 38 8.54 13.90 3.47
CA ILE A 38 7.84 15.19 3.61
C ILE A 38 8.15 15.83 4.96
N GLY A 39 8.17 15.06 6.05
CA GLY A 39 8.56 15.55 7.37
C GLY A 39 9.98 16.10 7.39
N LEU A 40 10.92 15.44 6.70
CA LEU A 40 12.29 15.90 6.56
C LEU A 40 12.37 17.24 5.78
N ILE A 41 11.58 17.39 4.72
CA ILE A 41 11.56 18.61 3.89
C ILE A 41 10.88 19.79 4.61
N LEU A 42 9.81 19.52 5.37
CA LEU A 42 9.02 20.53 6.07
C LEU A 42 9.54 20.86 7.48
N GLY A 43 10.44 20.03 8.03
CA GLY A 43 11.14 20.29 9.30
C GLY A 43 10.47 19.72 10.55
N ASP A 44 9.37 18.96 10.42
CA ASP A 44 8.72 18.25 11.54
C ASP A 44 8.63 16.75 11.24
N LEU A 45 9.72 16.05 11.55
CA LEU A 45 9.83 14.62 11.29
C LEU A 45 8.98 13.79 12.27
N GLN A 46 8.86 14.22 13.52
CA GLN A 46 8.16 13.43 14.54
C GLN A 46 6.67 13.35 14.23
N THR A 47 6.03 14.49 13.96
CA THR A 47 4.60 14.52 13.59
C THR A 47 4.37 13.75 12.30
N ALA A 48 5.27 13.91 11.32
CA ALA A 48 5.17 13.23 10.04
C ALA A 48 5.27 11.71 10.16
N VAL A 49 6.24 11.18 10.90
CA VAL A 49 6.43 9.73 11.07
C VAL A 49 5.30 9.13 11.90
N VAL A 50 4.82 9.81 12.94
CA VAL A 50 3.65 9.35 13.73
C VAL A 50 2.40 9.27 12.87
N PHE A 51 2.17 10.29 12.03
CA PHE A 51 1.09 10.28 11.05
C PHE A 51 1.27 9.15 10.03
N GLY A 52 2.46 9.04 9.43
CA GLY A 52 2.81 8.02 8.45
C GLY A 52 2.62 6.61 8.96
N ALA A 53 2.99 6.33 10.22
CA ALA A 53 2.77 5.04 10.86
C ALA A 53 1.28 4.73 11.05
N THR A 54 0.50 5.74 11.46
CA THR A 54 -0.96 5.61 11.60
C THR A 54 -1.62 5.32 10.25
N ALA A 55 -1.21 6.04 9.21
CA ALA A 55 -1.68 5.83 7.85
C ALA A 55 -1.24 4.45 7.33
N GLU A 56 0.00 4.04 7.53
CA GLU A 56 0.50 2.73 7.09
C GLU A 56 -0.30 1.58 7.68
N LEU A 57 -0.66 1.67 8.98
CA LEU A 57 -1.53 0.67 9.62
C LEU A 57 -2.92 0.61 8.97
N ALA A 58 -3.50 1.76 8.64
CA ALA A 58 -4.78 1.82 7.93
C ALA A 58 -4.69 1.27 6.50
N PHE A 59 -3.55 1.48 5.82
CA PHE A 59 -3.33 1.03 4.45
C PHE A 59 -2.74 -0.39 4.34
N MET A 60 -2.45 -1.05 5.46
CA MET A 60 -1.76 -2.35 5.47
C MET A 60 -2.52 -3.43 4.70
N GLY A 61 -3.87 -3.36 4.70
CA GLY A 61 -4.75 -4.27 3.96
C GLY A 61 -4.84 -4.03 2.45
N PHE A 62 -4.24 -2.95 1.94
CA PHE A 62 -4.32 -2.52 0.55
C PHE A 62 -2.98 -2.73 -0.20
N GLY A 63 -2.35 -3.90 0.00
CA GLY A 63 -0.98 -4.17 -0.46
C GLY A 63 -0.80 -4.34 -1.97
N VAL A 64 -1.75 -4.97 -2.66
CA VAL A 64 -1.80 -5.12 -4.13
C VAL A 64 -3.25 -5.40 -4.50
N GLY A 65 -3.84 -4.57 -5.35
CA GLY A 65 -5.22 -4.77 -5.81
C GLY A 65 -5.32 -6.10 -6.56
N PRO A 66 -6.34 -6.94 -6.30
CA PRO A 66 -6.68 -7.99 -7.25
C PRO A 66 -6.95 -7.32 -8.59
N GLY A 67 -6.27 -7.77 -9.66
CA GLY A 67 -6.38 -7.17 -10.99
C GLY A 67 -7.85 -6.90 -11.34
N GLY A 68 -8.18 -5.64 -11.62
CA GLY A 68 -9.56 -5.18 -11.88
C GLY A 68 -10.13 -4.21 -10.84
N SER A 69 -9.56 -4.11 -9.63
CA SER A 69 -9.91 -3.05 -8.66
C SER A 69 -8.66 -2.40 -8.08
N THR A 70 -8.52 -1.08 -8.28
CA THR A 70 -7.39 -0.32 -7.73
C THR A 70 -7.75 0.12 -6.31
N PRO A 71 -7.05 -0.38 -5.28
CA PRO A 71 -7.36 0.01 -3.90
C PRO A 71 -7.07 1.51 -3.68
N PRO A 72 -7.65 2.12 -2.63
CA PRO A 72 -7.29 3.46 -2.20
C PRO A 72 -5.77 3.64 -2.09
N ASN A 73 -5.23 4.71 -2.68
CA ASN A 73 -3.80 4.87 -2.84
C ASN A 73 -3.16 5.61 -1.64
N PRO A 74 -2.07 5.09 -1.06
CA PRO A 74 -1.36 5.73 0.05
C PRO A 74 -0.79 7.13 -0.26
N LEU A 75 -0.56 7.47 -1.53
CA LEU A 75 -0.01 8.76 -1.94
C LEU A 75 -0.87 9.94 -1.47
N GLY A 76 -2.19 9.81 -1.45
CA GLY A 76 -3.10 10.90 -1.08
C GLY A 76 -2.91 11.32 0.38
N PRO A 77 -3.15 10.41 1.34
CA PRO A 77 -2.88 10.66 2.76
C PRO A 77 -1.41 10.88 3.05
N GLY A 78 -0.50 10.15 2.39
CA GLY A 78 0.95 10.31 2.55
C GLY A 78 1.42 11.73 2.26
N VAL A 79 0.86 12.40 1.25
CA VAL A 79 1.18 13.80 0.93
C VAL A 79 0.30 14.77 1.72
N VAL A 80 -1.00 14.78 1.46
CA VAL A 80 -1.93 15.79 1.98
C VAL A 80 -2.13 15.62 3.49
N GLY A 81 -2.28 14.39 3.96
CA GLY A 81 -2.45 14.08 5.37
C GLY A 81 -1.23 14.46 6.20
N THR A 82 -0.02 14.20 5.69
CA THR A 82 1.23 14.63 6.36
C THR A 82 1.35 16.14 6.43
N ILE A 83 1.10 16.83 5.31
CA ILE A 83 1.11 18.29 5.25
C ILE A 83 0.09 18.86 6.25
N MET A 84 -1.11 18.29 6.32
CA MET A 84 -2.15 18.71 7.25
C MET A 84 -1.76 18.46 8.71
N ALA A 85 -1.22 17.29 9.03
CA ALA A 85 -0.77 16.94 10.38
C ALA A 85 0.31 17.89 10.90
N ILE A 86 1.26 18.29 10.04
CA ILE A 86 2.31 19.27 10.38
C ILE A 86 1.75 20.69 10.44
N SER A 87 0.88 21.05 9.48
CA SER A 87 0.44 22.45 9.32
C SER A 87 -0.64 22.88 10.31
N ILE A 88 -1.40 21.94 10.87
CA ILE A 88 -2.53 22.19 11.77
C ILE A 88 -2.15 21.72 13.17
N SER A 89 -1.73 22.66 14.01
CA SER A 89 -1.33 22.39 15.39
C SER A 89 -2.46 21.71 16.18
N GLY A 90 -2.14 20.60 16.85
CA GLY A 90 -3.09 19.85 17.67
C GLY A 90 -4.01 18.89 16.90
N LEU A 91 -3.88 18.78 15.57
CA LEU A 91 -4.63 17.81 14.79
C LEU A 91 -4.13 16.39 15.08
N LYS A 92 -5.03 15.53 15.57
CA LYS A 92 -4.70 14.13 15.82
C LYS A 92 -4.37 13.40 14.50
N PRO A 93 -3.39 12.48 14.47
CA PRO A 93 -3.04 11.71 13.29
C PRO A 93 -4.24 11.00 12.63
N ALA A 94 -5.13 10.41 13.44
CA ALA A 94 -6.34 9.76 12.95
C ALA A 94 -7.33 10.72 12.26
N ALA A 95 -7.42 11.96 12.75
CA ALA A 95 -8.26 12.99 12.14
C ALA A 95 -7.68 13.43 10.79
N ALA A 96 -6.36 13.67 10.74
CA ALA A 96 -5.65 13.99 9.50
C ALA A 96 -5.80 12.87 8.45
N LEU A 97 -5.80 11.61 8.89
CA LEU A 97 -5.96 10.45 8.02
C LEU A 97 -7.37 10.44 7.40
N SER A 98 -8.42 10.60 8.21
CA SER A 98 -9.79 10.65 7.71
C SER A 98 -10.05 11.83 6.78
N LEU A 99 -9.52 13.01 7.11
CA LEU A 99 -9.66 14.21 6.30
C LEU A 99 -8.92 14.10 4.96
N SER A 100 -7.83 13.34 4.90
CA SER A 100 -7.06 13.10 3.68
C SER A 100 -7.53 11.87 2.89
N TYR A 101 -8.44 11.07 3.43
CA TYR A 101 -8.97 9.86 2.79
C TYR A 101 -9.64 10.09 1.42
N PRO A 102 -10.38 11.20 1.17
CA PRO A 102 -10.89 11.50 -0.16
C PRO A 102 -9.81 11.53 -1.25
N PHE A 103 -8.60 12.01 -0.92
CA PHE A 103 -7.47 12.01 -1.84
C PHE A 103 -6.94 10.59 -2.11
N ALA A 104 -7.05 9.68 -1.13
CA ALA A 104 -6.71 8.26 -1.33
C ALA A 104 -7.61 7.61 -2.39
N ILE A 105 -8.89 7.99 -2.41
CA ILE A 105 -9.88 7.47 -3.38
C ILE A 105 -9.73 8.14 -4.75
N LEU A 106 -9.35 9.42 -4.80
CA LEU A 106 -9.21 10.18 -6.05
C LEU A 106 -8.05 9.66 -6.92
N ILE A 107 -6.92 9.31 -6.31
CA ILE A 107 -5.69 8.94 -7.04
C ILE A 107 -5.89 7.70 -7.94
N PRO A 108 -6.57 6.62 -7.50
CA PRO A 108 -6.97 5.53 -8.38
C PRO A 108 -7.68 5.95 -9.67
N PHE A 109 -8.57 6.97 -9.64
CA PHE A 109 -9.21 7.47 -10.85
C PHE A 109 -8.21 8.13 -11.80
N VAL A 110 -7.26 8.88 -11.26
CA VAL A 110 -6.17 9.48 -12.06
C VAL A 110 -5.27 8.41 -12.64
N ILE A 111 -4.94 7.37 -11.87
CA ILE A 111 -4.18 6.21 -12.35
C ILE A 111 -4.89 5.56 -13.53
N THR A 112 -6.18 5.27 -13.39
CA THR A 112 -7.00 4.69 -14.46
C THR A 112 -7.02 5.61 -15.67
N PHE A 113 -7.19 6.92 -15.49
CA PHE A 113 -7.17 7.88 -16.59
C PHE A 113 -5.82 7.89 -17.34
N ILE A 114 -4.70 7.89 -16.61
CA ILE A 114 -3.35 7.82 -17.21
C ILE A 114 -3.20 6.51 -17.99
N PHE A 115 -3.65 5.38 -17.46
CA PHE A 115 -3.64 4.12 -18.20
C PHE A 115 -4.53 4.15 -19.44
N SER A 116 -5.73 4.73 -19.36
CA SER A 116 -6.65 4.87 -20.51
C SER A 116 -6.05 5.72 -21.63
N VAL A 117 -5.43 6.85 -21.30
CA VAL A 117 -4.74 7.70 -22.29
C VAL A 117 -3.57 6.96 -22.94
N ASN A 118 -2.85 6.14 -22.17
CA ASN A 118 -1.70 5.37 -22.65
C ASN A 118 -2.08 4.01 -23.26
N ALA A 119 -3.37 3.66 -23.35
CA ALA A 119 -3.81 2.35 -23.82
C ALA A 119 -3.35 2.06 -25.27
N ASN A 120 -3.27 3.09 -26.11
CA ASN A 120 -2.85 2.94 -27.51
C ASN A 120 -1.33 2.84 -27.68
N ASN A 121 -0.54 3.01 -26.61
CA ASN A 121 0.93 2.95 -26.69
C ASN A 121 1.42 1.58 -27.15
N LEU A 122 0.69 0.49 -26.90
CA LEU A 122 1.10 -0.85 -27.34
C LEU A 122 1.12 -0.95 -28.87
N ALA A 123 0.10 -0.44 -29.56
CA ALA A 123 0.03 -0.45 -31.01
C ALA A 123 1.16 0.39 -31.62
N TRP A 124 1.41 1.58 -31.06
CA TRP A 124 2.50 2.44 -31.53
C TRP A 124 3.89 1.90 -31.19
N SER A 125 4.04 1.19 -30.07
CA SER A 125 5.29 0.52 -29.69
C SER A 125 5.63 -0.62 -30.63
N ARG A 126 4.63 -1.43 -31.03
CA ARG A 126 4.80 -2.50 -32.03
C ARG A 126 5.28 -1.93 -33.37
N LYS A 127 4.61 -0.87 -33.86
CA LYS A 127 5.02 -0.17 -35.08
C LYS A 127 6.44 0.42 -35.00
N ALA A 128 6.82 0.97 -33.84
CA ALA A 128 8.17 1.52 -33.65
C ALA A 128 9.26 0.43 -33.67
N ILE A 129 8.96 -0.79 -33.21
CA ILE A 129 9.86 -1.94 -33.30
C ILE A 129 9.99 -2.43 -34.75
N GLU A 130 8.86 -2.56 -35.46
CA GLU A 130 8.84 -2.97 -36.88
C GLU A 130 9.63 -2.00 -37.77
N GLU A 131 9.59 -0.70 -37.45
CA GLU A 131 10.37 0.34 -38.14
C GLU A 131 11.84 0.44 -37.67
N GLY A 132 12.31 -0.42 -36.75
CA GLY A 132 13.67 -0.39 -36.20
C GLY A 132 14.00 0.85 -35.34
N LYS A 133 13.00 1.61 -34.90
CA LYS A 133 13.16 2.88 -34.16
C LYS A 133 13.16 2.65 -32.64
N TYR A 134 14.20 2.00 -32.13
CA TYR A 134 14.32 1.63 -30.71
C TYR A 134 14.23 2.83 -29.74
N ARG A 135 14.74 4.02 -30.10
CA ARG A 135 14.57 5.24 -29.27
C ARG A 135 13.10 5.62 -29.07
N LYS A 136 12.26 5.49 -30.10
CA LYS A 136 10.83 5.77 -30.00
C LYS A 136 10.14 4.72 -29.14
N PHE A 137 10.49 3.45 -29.32
CA PHE A 137 10.00 2.37 -28.46
C PHE A 137 10.29 2.63 -26.98
N HIS A 138 11.53 2.98 -26.62
CA HIS A 138 11.88 3.29 -25.23
C HIS A 138 11.09 4.47 -24.67
N PHE A 139 10.86 5.53 -25.45
CA PHE A 139 10.03 6.64 -25.01
C PHE A 139 8.57 6.19 -24.76
N LEU A 140 7.97 5.49 -25.73
CA LEU A 140 6.59 5.02 -25.65
C LEU A 140 6.34 4.05 -24.50
N ALA A 141 7.30 3.15 -24.24
CA ALA A 141 7.24 2.21 -23.13
C ALA A 141 7.26 2.92 -21.76
N ASN A 142 7.92 4.08 -21.67
CA ASN A 142 8.06 4.85 -20.43
C ASN A 142 7.04 5.98 -20.28
N THR A 143 6.16 6.23 -21.25
CA THR A 143 5.18 7.33 -21.19
C THR A 143 4.26 7.24 -19.99
N THR A 144 3.82 6.03 -19.61
CA THR A 144 2.97 5.83 -18.42
C THR A 144 3.71 6.20 -17.13
N LEU A 145 4.99 5.82 -17.02
CA LEU A 145 5.84 6.18 -15.89
C LEU A 145 6.04 7.69 -15.81
N LEU A 146 6.27 8.34 -16.96
CA LEU A 146 6.40 9.79 -17.03
C LEU A 146 5.10 10.50 -16.60
N GLY A 147 3.94 9.97 -16.99
CA GLY A 147 2.63 10.46 -16.54
C GLY A 147 2.45 10.40 -15.04
N PHE A 148 2.89 9.30 -14.40
CA PHE A 148 2.88 9.18 -12.94
C PHE A 148 3.82 10.15 -12.24
N ILE A 149 5.05 10.28 -12.73
CA ILE A 149 6.04 11.24 -12.21
C ILE A 149 5.47 12.66 -12.26
N LEU A 150 4.91 13.06 -13.41
CA LEU A 150 4.38 14.40 -13.61
C LEU A 150 3.16 14.66 -12.73
N PHE A 151 2.22 13.71 -12.65
CA PHE A 151 1.06 13.82 -11.78
C PHE A 151 1.46 13.95 -10.31
N ALA A 152 2.30 13.05 -9.79
CA ALA A 152 2.69 13.06 -8.39
C ALA A 152 3.53 14.30 -8.04
N PHE A 153 4.35 14.79 -8.97
CA PHE A 153 5.05 16.06 -8.83
C PHE A 153 4.06 17.22 -8.69
N CYS A 154 3.13 17.37 -9.64
CA CYS A 154 2.12 18.42 -9.59
C CYS A 154 1.24 18.33 -8.34
N PHE A 155 0.88 17.11 -7.94
CA PHE A 155 0.08 16.86 -6.75
C PHE A 155 0.79 17.29 -5.46
N GLY A 156 2.04 16.85 -5.25
CA GLY A 156 2.84 17.25 -4.09
C GLY A 156 3.15 18.74 -4.05
N PHE A 157 3.49 19.31 -5.20
CA PHE A 157 3.75 20.76 -5.35
C PHE A 157 2.50 21.58 -5.02
N ALA A 158 1.36 21.25 -5.63
CA ALA A 158 0.10 21.96 -5.40
C ALA A 158 -0.41 21.81 -3.97
N ALA A 159 -0.30 20.61 -3.38
CA ALA A 159 -0.70 20.37 -2.00
C ALA A 159 0.11 21.22 -1.00
N THR A 160 1.41 21.40 -1.24
CA THR A 160 2.28 22.20 -0.37
C THR A 160 2.00 23.69 -0.49
N LEU A 161 1.76 24.19 -1.71
CA LEU A 161 1.44 25.60 -1.94
C LEU A 161 0.03 25.96 -1.44
N SER A 162 -0.90 25.01 -1.52
CA SER A 162 -2.32 25.20 -1.18
C SER A 162 -2.65 24.91 0.29
N THR A 163 -1.67 24.95 1.19
CA THR A 163 -1.91 24.68 2.62
C THR A 163 -2.91 25.61 3.27
N SER A 164 -2.98 26.87 2.84
CA SER A 164 -4.02 27.80 3.26
C SER A 164 -5.41 27.35 2.81
N ALA A 165 -5.55 26.88 1.56
CA ALA A 165 -6.82 26.34 1.06
C ALA A 165 -7.22 25.03 1.76
N LEU A 166 -6.26 24.14 2.03
CA LEU A 166 -6.47 22.92 2.82
C LEU A 166 -6.95 23.26 4.24
N LYS A 167 -6.38 24.29 4.87
CA LYS A 167 -6.81 24.76 6.19
C LYS A 167 -8.23 25.32 6.18
N VAL A 168 -8.56 26.16 5.21
CA VAL A 168 -9.92 26.71 5.05
C VAL A 168 -10.91 25.58 4.80
N PHE A 169 -10.56 24.61 3.96
CA PHE A 169 -11.39 23.43 3.73
C PHE A 169 -11.66 22.66 5.02
N VAL A 170 -10.64 22.42 5.85
CA VAL A 170 -10.78 21.73 7.14
C VAL A 170 -11.57 22.56 8.14
N GLN A 171 -11.37 23.88 8.20
CA GLN A 171 -12.10 24.77 9.10
C GLN A 171 -13.57 24.95 8.70
N ALA A 172 -13.90 24.76 7.42
CA ALA A 172 -15.27 24.74 6.94
C ALA A 172 -16.03 23.46 7.37
N ILE A 173 -15.31 22.41 7.79
CA ILE A 173 -15.94 21.17 8.27
C ILE A 173 -16.42 21.39 9.71
N PRO A 174 -17.71 21.18 10.00
CA PRO A 174 -18.25 21.40 11.33
C PRO A 174 -17.64 20.45 12.36
N GLN A 175 -17.47 20.93 13.60
CA GLN A 175 -16.72 20.23 14.64
C GLN A 175 -17.26 18.84 14.99
N TRP A 176 -18.58 18.64 14.91
CA TRP A 176 -19.21 17.33 15.10
C TRP A 176 -18.74 16.32 14.04
N LEU A 177 -18.52 16.77 12.80
CA LEU A 177 -18.07 15.94 11.70
C LEU A 177 -16.57 15.62 11.81
N ILE A 178 -15.74 16.58 12.22
CA ILE A 178 -14.31 16.31 12.53
C ILE A 178 -14.20 15.26 13.64
N SER A 179 -15.03 15.38 14.68
CA SER A 179 -15.06 14.44 15.80
C SER A 179 -15.49 13.04 15.33
N GLY A 180 -16.54 12.94 14.51
CA GLY A 180 -16.97 11.68 13.90
C GLY A 180 -15.90 11.06 12.98
N LEU A 181 -15.28 11.86 12.11
CA LEU A 181 -14.16 11.41 11.26
C LEU A 181 -12.96 10.96 12.08
N THR A 182 -12.69 11.59 13.22
CA THR A 182 -11.58 11.18 14.10
C THR A 182 -11.82 9.81 14.70
N VAL A 183 -13.03 9.54 15.18
CA VAL A 183 -13.41 8.22 15.71
C VAL A 183 -13.35 7.17 14.60
N ALA A 184 -13.93 7.45 13.43
CA ALA A 184 -13.87 6.55 12.28
C ALA A 184 -12.42 6.30 11.81
N GLY A 185 -11.58 7.34 11.81
CA GLY A 185 -10.17 7.26 11.46
C GLY A 185 -9.36 6.40 12.40
N GLY A 186 -9.68 6.43 13.69
CA GLY A 186 -9.08 5.55 14.69
C GLY A 186 -9.41 4.07 14.49
N LEU A 187 -10.50 3.76 13.79
CA LEU A 187 -10.89 2.38 13.46
C LEU A 187 -10.27 1.88 12.14
N LEU A 188 -9.73 2.77 11.28
CA LEU A 188 -9.13 2.38 10.00
C LEU A 188 -8.00 1.35 10.12
N PRO A 189 -7.07 1.43 11.10
CA PRO A 189 -6.09 0.37 11.33
C PRO A 189 -6.71 -1.01 11.56
N ALA A 190 -7.81 -1.09 12.33
CA ALA A 190 -8.49 -2.36 12.60
C ALA A 190 -9.09 -2.95 11.32
N VAL A 191 -9.64 -2.10 10.44
CA VAL A 191 -10.13 -2.50 9.12
C VAL A 191 -8.99 -3.02 8.24
N GLY A 192 -7.83 -2.35 8.24
CA GLY A 192 -6.63 -2.79 7.53
C GLY A 192 -6.20 -4.20 7.94
N PHE A 193 -6.10 -4.47 9.25
CA PHE A 193 -5.80 -5.81 9.76
C PHE A 193 -6.89 -6.83 9.43
N ALA A 194 -8.16 -6.45 9.51
CA ALA A 194 -9.28 -7.34 9.17
C ALA A 194 -9.25 -7.75 7.69
N LEU A 195 -8.88 -6.84 6.78
CA LEU A 195 -8.74 -7.14 5.34
C LEU A 195 -7.65 -8.19 5.10
N ILE A 196 -6.47 -8.04 5.71
CA ILE A 196 -5.39 -9.03 5.62
C ILE A 196 -5.85 -10.36 6.20
N MET A 197 -6.42 -10.33 7.40
CA MET A 197 -6.89 -11.52 8.10
C MET A 197 -7.97 -12.24 7.29
N SER A 198 -8.87 -11.53 6.61
CA SER A 198 -9.89 -12.16 5.76
C SER A 198 -9.31 -12.97 4.60
N LYS A 199 -8.10 -12.62 4.14
CA LYS A 199 -7.39 -13.34 3.07
C LYS A 199 -6.46 -14.43 3.60
N MET A 200 -5.86 -14.22 4.77
CA MET A 200 -4.90 -15.17 5.35
C MET A 200 -5.54 -16.21 6.27
N ALA A 201 -6.68 -15.92 6.89
CA ALA A 201 -7.30 -16.79 7.87
C ALA A 201 -7.89 -18.04 7.22
N LYS A 202 -7.32 -19.20 7.54
CA LYS A 202 -7.91 -20.51 7.28
C LYS A 202 -8.45 -21.07 8.59
N LYS A 203 -9.52 -21.89 8.50
CA LYS A 203 -10.17 -22.50 9.67
C LYS A 203 -9.18 -23.27 10.56
N GLU A 204 -8.20 -23.93 9.94
CA GLU A 204 -7.14 -24.70 10.59
C GLU A 204 -6.22 -23.86 11.49
N TYR A 205 -6.05 -22.56 11.20
CA TYR A 205 -5.11 -21.68 11.92
C TYR A 205 -5.81 -20.71 12.89
N ILE A 206 -7.13 -20.81 13.06
CA ILE A 206 -7.90 -20.02 14.04
C ILE A 206 -7.34 -20.19 15.48
N PRO A 207 -6.95 -21.39 15.94
CA PRO A 207 -6.38 -21.55 17.28
C PRO A 207 -5.09 -20.73 17.49
N ALA A 208 -4.23 -20.64 16.48
CA ALA A 208 -3.02 -19.82 16.54
C ALA A 208 -3.33 -18.33 16.59
N LEU A 209 -4.41 -17.90 15.93
CA LEU A 209 -4.89 -16.52 15.97
C LEU A 209 -5.41 -16.13 17.37
N ILE A 210 -6.19 -17.01 18.00
CA ILE A 210 -6.67 -16.83 19.39
C ILE A 210 -5.49 -16.81 20.36
N LEU A 211 -4.53 -17.72 20.20
CA LEU A 211 -3.31 -17.74 21.01
C LEU A 211 -2.55 -16.41 20.89
N GLY A 212 -2.38 -15.89 19.67
CA GLY A 212 -1.73 -14.61 19.45
C GLY A 212 -2.47 -13.45 20.13
N TYR A 213 -3.80 -13.44 20.10
CA TYR A 213 -4.61 -12.47 20.83
C TYR A 213 -4.37 -12.55 22.34
N VAL A 214 -4.34 -13.75 22.93
CA VAL A 214 -4.06 -13.93 24.37
C VAL A 214 -2.66 -13.43 24.74
N CYS A 215 -1.65 -13.72 23.92
CA CYS A 215 -0.28 -13.24 24.12
C CYS A 215 -0.17 -11.70 24.09
N VAL A 216 -0.94 -11.03 23.23
CA VAL A 216 -0.93 -9.56 23.20
C VAL A 216 -1.76 -8.98 24.35
N ALA A 217 -2.98 -9.50 24.57
CA ALA A 217 -3.93 -8.93 25.53
C ALA A 217 -3.52 -9.14 27.00
N TYR A 218 -3.00 -10.31 27.34
CA TYR A 218 -2.67 -10.67 28.73
C TYR A 218 -1.18 -10.62 29.02
N LEU A 219 -0.33 -11.11 28.11
CA LEU A 219 1.12 -11.14 28.30
C LEU A 219 1.80 -9.82 27.87
N LYS A 220 1.05 -8.88 27.26
CA LYS A 220 1.56 -7.59 26.75
C LYS A 220 2.82 -7.73 25.89
N MET A 221 2.90 -8.83 25.14
CA MET A 221 4.08 -9.16 24.35
C MET A 221 4.24 -8.15 23.19
N PRO A 222 5.47 -7.63 22.94
CA PRO A 222 5.70 -6.74 21.80
C PRO A 222 5.48 -7.47 20.47
N VAL A 223 5.06 -6.73 19.44
CA VAL A 223 4.72 -7.28 18.11
C VAL A 223 5.86 -8.12 17.51
N ILE A 224 7.12 -7.68 17.70
CA ILE A 224 8.31 -8.42 17.25
C ILE A 224 8.42 -9.77 17.95
N GLY A 225 8.19 -9.81 19.26
CA GLY A 225 8.21 -11.04 20.04
C GLY A 225 7.11 -12.01 19.59
N LEU A 226 5.91 -11.49 19.33
CA LEU A 226 4.81 -12.28 18.79
C LEU A 226 5.14 -12.86 17.40
N ALA A 227 5.81 -12.09 16.55
CA ALA A 227 6.24 -12.55 15.23
C ALA A 227 7.20 -13.74 15.32
N PHE A 228 8.16 -13.71 16.25
CA PHE A 228 9.04 -14.86 16.49
C PHE A 228 8.28 -16.09 17.01
N ALA A 229 7.36 -15.91 17.97
CA ALA A 229 6.52 -17.00 18.45
C ALA A 229 5.68 -17.63 17.32
N GLY A 230 5.08 -16.79 16.47
CA GLY A 230 4.35 -17.23 15.28
C GLY A 230 5.25 -17.96 14.27
N ALA A 231 6.47 -17.49 14.04
CA ALA A 231 7.43 -18.14 13.16
C ALA A 231 7.80 -19.54 13.65
N VAL A 232 8.05 -19.72 14.95
CA VAL A 232 8.32 -21.05 15.54
C VAL A 232 7.15 -22.01 15.32
N LEU A 233 5.91 -21.55 15.56
CA LEU A 233 4.71 -22.36 15.31
C LEU A 233 4.56 -22.73 13.83
N ALA A 234 4.84 -21.78 12.93
CA ALA A 234 4.80 -22.01 11.48
C ALA A 234 5.85 -23.03 11.03
N PHE A 235 7.09 -22.92 11.51
CA PHE A 235 8.14 -23.90 11.22
C PHE A 235 7.78 -25.29 11.74
N ASN A 236 7.28 -25.40 12.97
CA ASN A 236 6.87 -26.68 13.54
C ASN A 236 5.75 -27.34 12.72
N ASN A 237 4.75 -26.56 12.29
CA ASN A 237 3.70 -27.07 11.43
C ASN A 237 4.25 -27.51 10.06
N TYR A 238 5.12 -26.71 9.44
CA TYR A 238 5.75 -27.05 8.16
C TYR A 238 6.54 -28.37 8.20
N TYR A 239 7.36 -28.57 9.23
CA TYR A 239 8.14 -29.81 9.36
C TYR A 239 7.27 -31.03 9.71
N ASN A 240 6.24 -30.85 10.54
CA ASN A 240 5.32 -31.95 10.87
C ASN A 240 4.41 -32.32 9.68
N GLY A 241 3.97 -31.33 8.88
CA GLY A 241 3.24 -31.56 7.64
C GLY A 241 4.05 -32.37 6.63
N ARG A 242 5.33 -32.03 6.40
CA ARG A 242 6.23 -32.81 5.53
C ARG A 242 6.49 -34.23 6.04
N ARG A 243 6.54 -34.44 7.36
CA ARG A 243 6.69 -35.77 7.96
C ARG A 243 5.45 -36.63 7.76
N ALA A 244 4.27 -36.05 7.91
CA ALA A 244 3.00 -36.74 7.66
C ALA A 244 2.84 -37.13 6.17
N ASP A 245 3.27 -36.27 5.25
CA ASP A 245 3.21 -36.53 3.80
C ASP A 245 4.20 -37.62 3.38
N LYS A 246 5.44 -37.60 3.90
CA LYS A 246 6.42 -38.68 3.71
C LYS A 246 5.94 -40.03 4.25
N ASN A 247 5.23 -40.06 5.37
CA ASN A 247 4.69 -41.31 5.93
C ASN A 247 3.54 -41.89 5.10
N LYS A 248 2.75 -41.04 4.40
CA LYS A 248 1.71 -41.51 3.47
C LYS A 248 2.27 -42.04 2.15
N GLY A 249 3.39 -41.49 1.67
CA GLY A 249 4.10 -41.99 0.48
C GLY A 249 4.88 -43.30 0.71
N GLY A 250 5.14 -43.68 1.97
CA GLY A 250 5.85 -44.92 2.33
C GLY A 250 4.96 -46.14 2.54
N SER A 251 3.63 -45.99 2.54
CA SER A 251 2.67 -47.07 2.81
C SER A 251 2.02 -47.70 1.57
N THR A 252 2.41 -47.31 0.35
CA THR A 252 1.89 -47.89 -0.91
C THR A 252 2.93 -48.76 -1.63
N SER A 253 3.71 -49.54 -0.87
CA SER A 253 4.55 -50.60 -1.43
C SER A 253 4.08 -51.97 -0.97
N THR A 254 2.84 -52.33 -1.33
CA THR A 254 2.41 -53.72 -1.59
C THR A 254 0.98 -53.69 -2.13
N ASN A 255 0.82 -54.19 -3.36
CA ASN A 255 -0.41 -54.57 -4.05
C ASN A 255 -1.24 -53.43 -4.68
N ASP A 256 -0.93 -53.10 -5.94
CA ASP A 256 -1.87 -53.42 -7.03
C ASP A 256 -1.18 -53.36 -8.41
N LEU A 257 -1.20 -54.50 -9.10
CA LEU A 257 -0.97 -54.61 -10.53
C LEU A 257 -2.31 -54.29 -11.20
N GLY A 258 -2.42 -53.18 -11.94
CA GLY A 258 -3.62 -52.96 -12.74
C GLY A 258 -3.77 -51.56 -13.31
N SER A 259 -3.44 -51.45 -14.59
CA SER A 259 -4.10 -50.69 -15.65
C SER A 259 -4.70 -49.29 -15.41
N ASP A 260 -4.33 -48.43 -16.34
CA ASP A 260 -5.07 -47.31 -16.92
C ASP A 260 -5.10 -45.95 -16.21
N GLY A 261 -4.55 -44.97 -16.93
CA GLY A 261 -5.37 -43.82 -17.29
C GLY A 261 -4.83 -42.45 -16.88
N ASP A 262 -4.20 -41.82 -17.86
CA ASP A 262 -4.47 -40.44 -18.27
C ASP A 262 -3.44 -39.35 -17.91
N GLU A 263 -3.09 -38.64 -18.97
CA GLU A 263 -2.05 -37.62 -19.09
C GLU A 263 -2.51 -36.31 -18.45
N GLY A 264 -1.81 -35.88 -17.39
CA GLY A 264 -1.96 -34.55 -16.82
C GLY A 264 -0.84 -33.63 -17.29
N GLY A 265 -1.03 -33.02 -18.46
CA GLY A 265 -0.14 -32.01 -19.04
C GLY A 265 0.14 -30.84 -18.09
N ILE A 266 1.40 -30.43 -18.11
CA ILE A 266 1.93 -29.23 -17.48
C ILE A 266 1.32 -28.02 -18.21
N GLU A 267 0.44 -27.27 -17.56
CA GLU A 267 0.14 -25.90 -17.98
C GLU A 267 0.96 -24.92 -17.13
N ASP A 268 2.07 -24.52 -17.74
CA ASP A 268 2.85 -23.34 -17.42
C ASP A 268 1.98 -22.08 -17.43
N GLY A 269 2.34 -21.15 -16.56
CA GLY A 269 1.59 -19.93 -16.30
C GLY A 269 1.48 -18.95 -17.46
N ILE A 270 0.51 -18.04 -17.28
CA ILE A 270 0.56 -16.63 -17.67
C ILE A 270 0.04 -15.81 -16.50
#